data_AF-A0A2N7GBF6-F1
#
_entry.id   AF-A0A2N7GBF6-F1
#
_cell.length_a   1.000
_cell.length_b   1.000
_cell.length_c   1.000
_cell.angle_alpha   90.00
_cell.angle_beta   90.00
_cell.angle_gamma   90.00
#
_symmetry.space_group_name_H-M   'P 1'
#
loop_
_entity.id
_entity.type
_entity.pdbx_description
1 polymer ?
#
loop_
_entity_poly.entity_id
_entity_poly.type
_entity_poly.pdbx_seq_one_letter_code
_entity_poly.pdbx_strand_id
1 'polypeptide(L)'
;MPITPQELVDHADKILNDSSSEVAYRTAVSKSYYAMYHSVLDILENKPPQYNGQGVHASLISYLASHDVKTSETHDANTLKSLSYILAQYKSKRALADYQLLDTVTEAHAIESLNAAKKLKSRCDSLTT
;
A
#
# COMPACT_ATOMS: atom_id res chain seq x y z
N MET A 1 -14.02 12.30 11.24
CA MET A 1 -13.72 12.75 9.87
C MET A 1 -12.96 11.62 9.20
N PRO A 2 -13.47 11.01 8.12
CA PRO A 2 -12.73 10.02 7.34
C PRO A 2 -11.57 10.69 6.60
N ILE A 3 -10.53 9.92 6.26
CA ILE A 3 -9.37 10.37 5.48
C ILE A 3 -9.27 9.53 4.20
N THR A 4 -8.61 10.09 3.18
CA THR A 4 -8.41 9.48 1.86
C THR A 4 -6.99 8.91 1.70
N PRO A 5 -6.78 8.01 0.71
CA PRO A 5 -5.43 7.60 0.33
C PRO A 5 -4.53 8.77 -0.11
N GLN A 6 -5.11 9.82 -0.73
CA GLN A 6 -4.35 11.00 -1.14
C GLN A 6 -3.78 11.74 0.08
N GLU A 7 -4.61 11.96 1.10
CA GLU A 7 -4.16 12.61 2.34
C GLU A 7 -3.04 11.83 3.04
N LEU A 8 -3.01 10.50 2.92
CA LEU A 8 -1.92 9.66 3.43
C LEU A 8 -0.62 9.86 2.63
N VAL A 9 -0.70 10.00 1.30
CA VAL A 9 0.46 10.34 0.45
C VAL A 9 1.00 11.72 0.80
N ASP A 10 0.11 12.71 0.87
CA ASP A 10 0.48 14.10 1.15
C ASP A 10 1.10 14.23 2.56
N HIS A 11 0.58 13.49 3.53
CA HIS A 11 1.14 13.47 4.87
C HIS A 11 2.51 12.78 4.91
N ALA A 12 2.71 11.67 4.18
CA ALA A 12 4.00 11.02 4.08
C ALA A 12 5.05 11.94 3.43
N ASP A 13 4.68 12.68 2.39
CA ASP A 13 5.53 13.69 1.75
C ASP A 13 5.91 14.81 2.73
N LYS A 14 4.92 15.36 3.44
CA LYS A 14 5.14 16.37 4.47
C LYS A 14 6.11 15.92 5.56
N ILE A 15 5.94 14.70 6.08
CA ILE A 15 6.83 14.14 7.12
C ILE A 15 8.29 14.15 6.67
N LEU A 16 8.56 13.79 5.41
CA LEU A 16 9.92 13.74 4.87
C LEU A 16 10.51 15.13 4.61
N ASN A 17 9.68 16.11 4.31
CA ASN A 17 10.12 17.50 4.15
C ASN A 17 10.37 18.19 5.51
N ASP A 18 9.61 17.83 6.54
CA ASP A 18 9.67 18.47 7.86
C ASP A 18 10.74 17.85 8.79
N SER A 19 11.18 16.61 8.54
CA SER A 19 12.12 15.91 9.44
C SER A 19 13.00 14.88 8.74
N SER A 20 14.32 14.98 8.97
CA SER A 20 15.32 13.99 8.56
C SER A 20 15.70 13.05 9.73
N SER A 21 14.71 12.33 10.26
CA SER A 21 14.91 11.40 11.38
C SER A 21 14.38 10.01 11.08
N GLU A 22 14.94 9.01 11.74
CA GLU A 22 14.55 7.60 11.60
C GLU A 22 13.05 7.38 11.89
N VAL A 23 12.52 8.06 12.91
CA VAL A 23 11.09 8.05 13.27
C VAL A 23 10.23 8.63 12.14
N ALA A 24 10.67 9.72 11.51
CA ALA A 24 9.99 10.31 10.36
C ALA A 24 9.99 9.33 9.17
N TYR A 25 11.13 8.68 8.90
CA TYR A 25 11.24 7.68 7.83
C TYR A 25 10.31 6.50 8.05
N ARG A 26 10.26 5.92 9.26
CA ARG A 26 9.31 4.86 9.61
C ARG A 26 7.87 5.28 9.38
N THR A 27 7.52 6.47 9.86
CA THR A 27 6.16 7.00 9.76
C THR A 27 5.76 7.20 8.30
N ALA A 28 6.65 7.74 7.47
CA ALA A 28 6.42 7.92 6.04
C ALA A 28 6.27 6.58 5.30
N VAL A 29 7.08 5.56 5.60
CA VAL A 29 6.92 4.19 5.05
C VAL A 29 5.54 3.63 5.41
N SER A 30 5.15 3.76 6.68
CA SER A 30 3.86 3.27 7.18
C SER A 30 2.69 3.93 6.43
N LYS A 31 2.67 5.27 6.36
CA LYS A 31 1.62 6.03 5.68
C LYS A 31 1.58 5.76 4.18
N SER A 32 2.74 5.63 3.54
CA SER A 32 2.85 5.25 2.12
C SER A 32 2.20 3.90 1.83
N TYR A 33 2.44 2.89 2.68
CA TYR A 33 1.81 1.58 2.52
C TYR A 33 0.29 1.64 2.73
N TYR A 34 -0.19 2.35 3.75
CA TYR A 34 -1.63 2.50 3.96
C TYR A 34 -2.31 3.21 2.80
N ALA A 35 -1.67 4.22 2.21
CA ALA A 35 -2.15 4.85 0.99
C ALA A 35 -2.30 3.82 -0.14
N MET A 36 -1.26 3.02 -0.41
CA MET A 36 -1.33 1.97 -1.43
C MET A 36 -2.45 0.95 -1.14
N TYR A 37 -2.55 0.48 0.10
CA TYR A 37 -3.55 -0.50 0.51
C TYR A 37 -4.98 0.01 0.25
N HIS A 38 -5.27 1.23 0.67
CA HIS A 38 -6.60 1.81 0.49
C HIS A 38 -6.88 2.22 -0.97
N SER A 39 -5.89 2.73 -1.70
CA SER A 39 -6.05 2.97 -3.15
C SER A 39 -6.41 1.69 -3.92
N VAL A 40 -5.85 0.55 -3.53
CA VAL A 40 -6.20 -0.73 -4.16
C VAL A 40 -7.58 -1.21 -3.71
N LEU A 41 -7.99 -0.99 -2.46
CA LEU A 41 -9.36 -1.33 -2.05
C LEU A 41 -10.41 -0.50 -2.80
N ASP A 42 -10.13 0.79 -3.02
CA ASP A 42 -11.09 1.72 -3.63
C ASP A 42 -11.40 1.38 -5.10
N ILE A 43 -10.54 0.62 -5.80
CA ILE A 43 -10.79 0.20 -7.18
C ILE A 43 -11.57 -1.11 -7.28
N LEU A 44 -11.71 -1.88 -6.19
CA LEU A 44 -12.37 -3.19 -6.24
C LEU A 44 -13.88 -3.03 -6.15
N GLU A 45 -14.59 -3.77 -6.98
CA GLU A 45 -16.05 -3.82 -6.95
C GLU A 45 -16.54 -4.73 -5.83
N ASN A 46 -15.79 -5.78 -5.51
CA ASN A 46 -16.13 -6.72 -4.45
C ASN A 46 -15.23 -6.53 -3.24
N LYS A 47 -15.83 -6.76 -2.07
CA LYS A 47 -15.08 -6.82 -0.83
C LYS A 47 -14.16 -8.04 -0.86
N PRO A 48 -12.83 -7.87 -0.68
CA PRO A 48 -11.90 -8.99 -0.61
C PRO A 48 -12.30 -9.97 0.51
N PRO A 49 -12.25 -11.28 0.26
CA PRO A 49 -12.50 -12.27 1.29
C PRO A 49 -11.44 -12.19 2.39
N GLN A 50 -11.84 -12.51 3.62
CA GLN A 50 -10.88 -12.77 4.70
C GLN A 50 -10.53 -14.25 4.69
N TYR A 51 -9.27 -14.56 4.37
CA TYR A 51 -8.79 -15.94 4.39
C TYR A 51 -8.38 -16.33 5.82
N ASN A 52 -8.84 -17.51 6.26
CA ASN A 52 -8.55 -18.02 7.60
C ASN A 52 -7.04 -18.11 7.85
N GLY A 53 -6.60 -17.67 9.04
CA GLY A 53 -5.19 -17.67 9.43
C GLY A 53 -4.34 -16.55 8.80
N GLN A 54 -4.97 -15.63 8.06
CA GLN A 54 -4.29 -14.47 7.47
C GLN A 54 -4.83 -13.15 8.04
N GLY A 55 -3.95 -12.16 8.17
CA GLY A 55 -4.37 -10.78 8.46
C GLY A 55 -4.95 -10.11 7.22
N VAL A 56 -5.79 -9.10 7.41
CA VAL A 56 -6.53 -8.38 6.33
C VAL A 56 -5.66 -7.91 5.16
N HIS A 57 -4.42 -7.49 5.44
CA HIS A 57 -3.47 -7.07 4.41
C HIS A 57 -3.00 -8.24 3.54
N ALA A 58 -2.69 -9.38 4.15
CA ALA A 58 -2.29 -10.58 3.43
C ALA A 58 -3.48 -11.13 2.63
N SER A 59 -4.68 -11.06 3.17
CA SER A 59 -5.88 -11.52 2.47
C SER A 59 -6.17 -10.72 1.19
N LEU A 60 -6.03 -9.38 1.22
CA LEU A 60 -6.13 -8.57 0.00
C LEU A 60 -5.09 -8.98 -1.04
N ILE A 61 -3.83 -9.12 -0.64
CA ILE A 61 -2.75 -9.53 -1.55
C ILE A 61 -3.04 -10.90 -2.17
N SER A 62 -3.49 -11.87 -1.37
CA SER A 62 -3.86 -13.20 -1.84
C SER A 62 -5.05 -13.16 -2.79
N TYR A 63 -6.06 -12.34 -2.50
CA TYR A 63 -7.23 -12.16 -3.36
C TYR A 63 -6.83 -11.64 -4.74
N LEU A 64 -6.04 -10.56 -4.80
CA LEU A 64 -5.56 -9.97 -6.06
C LEU A 64 -4.68 -10.93 -6.89
N ALA A 65 -4.02 -11.89 -6.24
CA ALA A 65 -3.20 -12.91 -6.90
C ALA A 65 -3.97 -14.18 -7.27
N SER A 66 -5.20 -14.33 -6.78
CA SER A 66 -6.00 -15.55 -6.91
C SER A 66 -6.63 -15.70 -8.30
N HIS A 67 -7.18 -16.88 -8.57
CA HIS A 67 -8.02 -17.08 -9.75
C HIS A 67 -9.38 -16.37 -9.59
N ASP A 68 -9.89 -16.26 -8.36
CA ASP A 68 -11.21 -15.70 -8.05
C ASP A 68 -11.35 -14.26 -8.55
N VAL A 69 -10.26 -13.50 -8.55
CA VAL A 69 -10.26 -12.11 -9.04
C VAL A 69 -10.62 -12.01 -10.52
N LYS A 70 -10.30 -13.03 -11.32
CA LYS A 70 -10.55 -13.05 -12.78
C LYS A 70 -12.02 -13.07 -13.13
N THR A 71 -12.85 -13.63 -12.25
CA THR A 71 -14.28 -13.80 -12.47
C THR A 71 -15.11 -12.83 -11.65
N SER A 72 -14.51 -12.21 -10.63
CA SER A 72 -15.21 -11.35 -9.68
C SER A 72 -15.04 -9.88 -10.01
N GLU A 73 -13.87 -9.47 -10.52
CA GLU A 73 -13.56 -8.06 -10.78
C GLU A 73 -13.60 -7.73 -12.27
N THR A 74 -13.99 -6.50 -12.60
CA THR A 74 -14.01 -5.98 -13.98
C THR A 74 -12.63 -5.60 -14.50
N HIS A 75 -11.72 -5.26 -13.59
CA HIS A 75 -10.33 -4.92 -13.94
C HIS A 75 -9.56 -6.13 -14.44
N ASP A 76 -8.65 -5.91 -15.39
CA ASP A 76 -7.79 -6.97 -15.92
C ASP A 76 -7.01 -7.68 -14.79
N ALA A 77 -7.07 -9.01 -14.80
CA ALA A 77 -6.48 -9.82 -13.74
C ALA A 77 -4.96 -9.72 -13.66
N ASN A 78 -4.27 -9.46 -14.78
CA ASN A 78 -2.82 -9.24 -14.74
C ASN A 78 -2.49 -7.90 -14.09
N THR A 79 -3.33 -6.88 -14.33
CA THR A 79 -3.27 -5.59 -13.64
C THR A 79 -3.42 -5.79 -12.13
N LEU A 80 -4.47 -6.46 -11.66
CA LEU A 80 -4.68 -6.72 -10.23
C LEU A 80 -3.57 -7.56 -9.61
N LYS A 81 -3.10 -8.61 -10.33
CA LYS A 81 -1.96 -9.43 -9.89
C LYS A 81 -0.68 -8.61 -9.74
N SER A 82 -0.43 -7.67 -10.63
CA SER A 82 0.74 -6.79 -10.51
C SER A 82 0.65 -5.85 -9.31
N LEU A 83 -0.56 -5.37 -8.96
CA LEU A 83 -0.79 -4.59 -7.73
C LEU A 83 -0.51 -5.45 -6.49
N SER A 84 -0.86 -6.74 -6.52
CA SER A 84 -0.60 -7.67 -5.42
C SER A 84 0.91 -7.80 -5.13
N TYR A 85 1.76 -7.87 -6.15
CA TYR A 85 3.21 -7.93 -5.98
C TYR A 85 3.78 -6.65 -5.35
N ILE A 86 3.27 -5.48 -5.75
CA ILE A 86 3.66 -4.20 -5.16
C ILE A 86 3.22 -4.18 -3.68
N LEU A 87 1.96 -4.50 -3.39
CA LEU A 87 1.47 -4.54 -2.00
C LEU A 87 2.25 -5.54 -1.13
N ALA A 88 2.62 -6.70 -1.65
CA ALA A 88 3.43 -7.68 -0.94
C ALA A 88 4.81 -7.12 -0.56
N GLN A 89 5.49 -6.46 -1.50
CA GLN A 89 6.78 -5.82 -1.27
C GLN A 89 6.68 -4.70 -0.22
N TYR A 90 5.69 -3.81 -0.32
CA TYR A 90 5.61 -2.68 0.61
C TYR A 90 4.98 -3.06 1.96
N LYS A 91 4.23 -4.16 2.04
CA LYS A 91 3.79 -4.75 3.33
C LYS A 91 4.98 -5.19 4.18
N SER A 92 6.03 -5.79 3.58
CA SER A 92 7.22 -6.19 4.35
C SER A 92 8.02 -4.97 4.82
N LYS A 93 8.17 -3.94 3.97
CA LYS A 93 8.78 -2.65 4.37
C LYS A 93 8.00 -1.96 5.50
N ARG A 94 6.67 -1.99 5.44
CA ARG A 94 5.81 -1.49 6.53
C ARG A 94 6.00 -2.28 7.82
N ALA A 95 6.10 -3.60 7.75
CA ALA A 95 6.34 -4.44 8.93
C ALA A 95 7.73 -4.16 9.56
N LEU A 96 8.75 -3.94 8.74
CA LEU A 96 10.07 -3.48 9.19
C LEU A 96 9.94 -2.14 9.93
N ALA A 97 9.28 -1.16 9.29
CA ALA A 97 9.11 0.19 9.85
C ALA A 97 8.31 0.20 11.16
N ASP A 98 7.18 -0.50 11.22
CA ASP A 98 6.26 -0.44 12.35
C ASP A 98 6.70 -1.29 13.55
N TYR A 99 7.39 -2.42 13.32
CA TYR A 99 7.58 -3.43 14.37
C TYR A 99 9.04 -3.78 14.66
N GLN A 100 9.95 -3.63 13.69
CA GLN A 100 11.35 -4.00 13.88
C GLN A 100 12.15 -2.78 14.33
N LEU A 101 12.05 -2.44 15.61
CA LEU A 101 12.66 -1.23 16.17
C LEU A 101 14.20 -1.31 16.30
N LEU A 102 14.77 -2.51 16.21
CA LEU A 102 16.21 -2.73 16.26
C LEU A 102 16.87 -2.65 14.88
N ASP A 103 16.08 -2.68 13.80
CA ASP A 103 16.56 -2.56 12.43
C ASP A 103 16.44 -1.11 11.95
N THR A 104 17.40 -0.61 11.18
CA THR A 104 17.39 0.79 10.72
C THR A 104 16.49 1.01 9.51
N VAL A 105 15.58 1.98 9.57
CA VAL A 105 14.88 2.53 8.39
C VAL A 105 15.56 3.82 7.93
N THR A 106 16.07 3.83 6.70
CA THR A 106 16.77 4.97 6.13
C THR A 106 15.83 5.90 5.36
N GLU A 107 16.30 7.11 5.07
CA GLU A 107 15.63 8.05 4.17
C GLU A 107 15.31 7.41 2.81
N ALA A 108 16.26 6.63 2.26
CA ALA A 108 16.08 5.94 0.99
C ALA A 108 14.87 4.99 1.00
N HIS A 109 14.66 4.24 2.10
CA HIS A 109 13.48 3.38 2.24
C HIS A 109 12.18 4.19 2.22
N ALA A 110 12.18 5.36 2.85
CA ALA A 110 11.00 6.21 2.93
C ALA A 110 10.69 6.89 1.59
N ILE A 111 11.70 7.47 0.92
CA ILE A 111 11.55 8.07 -0.42
C ILE A 111 11.08 7.02 -1.43
N GLU A 112 11.66 5.81 -1.41
CA GLU A 112 11.23 4.71 -2.27
C GLU A 112 9.76 4.37 -2.04
N SER A 113 9.35 4.23 -0.77
CA SER A 113 7.97 3.90 -0.39
C SER A 113 6.98 4.99 -0.78
N LEU A 114 7.32 6.26 -0.59
CA LEU A 114 6.50 7.39 -0.99
C LEU A 114 6.32 7.46 -2.51
N ASN A 115 7.41 7.30 -3.27
CA ASN A 115 7.36 7.31 -4.72
C ASN A 115 6.54 6.15 -5.27
N ALA A 116 6.63 4.96 -4.66
CA ALA A 116 5.78 3.83 -5.00
C ALA A 116 4.31 4.11 -4.69
N ALA A 117 4.01 4.76 -3.56
CA ALA A 117 2.64 5.11 -3.20
C ALA A 117 2.02 6.09 -4.21
N LYS A 118 2.76 7.14 -4.57
CA LYS A 118 2.34 8.10 -5.62
C LYS A 118 2.04 7.39 -6.95
N LYS A 119 2.94 6.51 -7.40
CA LYS A 119 2.78 5.75 -8.66
C LYS A 119 1.59 4.78 -8.62
N LEU A 120 1.48 3.98 -7.56
CA LEU A 120 0.40 3.01 -7.43
C LEU A 120 -0.95 3.70 -7.28
N LYS A 121 -1.03 4.79 -6.52
CA LYS A 121 -2.25 5.60 -6.43
C LYS A 121 -2.66 6.15 -7.79
N SER A 122 -1.75 6.79 -8.52
CA SER A 122 -2.06 7.33 -9.86
C SER A 122 -2.53 6.22 -10.81
N ARG A 123 -1.97 5.01 -10.70
CA ARG A 123 -2.45 3.85 -11.45
C ARG A 123 -3.86 3.44 -11.04
N CYS A 124 -4.18 3.40 -9.75
CA CYS A 124 -5.54 3.14 -9.27
C CYS A 124 -6.54 4.19 -9.76
N ASP A 125 -6.19 5.48 -9.68
CA ASP A 125 -7.04 6.57 -10.16
C ASP A 125 -7.39 6.39 -11.67
N SER A 126 -6.42 5.96 -12.48
CA SER A 126 -6.63 5.70 -13.92
C SER A 126 -7.52 4.49 -14.23
N LEU A 127 -7.77 3.60 -13.26
CA LEU A 127 -8.68 2.46 -13.40
C LEU A 127 -10.12 2.81 -13.00
N THR A 128 -10.31 3.93 -12.30
CA THR A 128 -11.63 4.42 -11.85
C THR A 128 -12.25 5.46 -12.78
N THR A 129 -11.55 5.84 -13.85
CA THR A 129 -11.97 6.83 -14.85
C THR A 129 -12.52 6.14 -16.09
#